data_AF-A0A6G4X1F6-F1
#
_entry.id   AF-A0A6G4X1F6-F1
#
_cell.length_a   1.000
_cell.length_b   1.000
_cell.length_c   1.000
_cell.angle_alpha   90.00
_cell.angle_beta   90.00
_cell.angle_gamma   90.00
#
_symmetry.space_group_name_H-M   'P 1'
#
loop_
_entity.id
_entity.type
_entity.pdbx_description
1 polymer ?
#
loop_
_entity_poly.entity_id
_entity_poly.type
_entity_poly.pdbx_seq_one_letter_code
_entity_poly.pdbx_strand_id
1 'polypeptide(L)'
;MPLTPNRHAPGPRRRTLLAGALGTAGLGGLGLTAGCTSGDGDSADEARKAAVRRTRLRAARESEALLARYDGTVAAHAALAGKLRPLRDAVARHAQLLRSTSPDTGTPSP
;
A
#
# COMPACT_ATOMS: atom_id res chain seq x y z
N MET A 1 -24.96 -18.26 7.55
CA MET A 1 -24.43 -17.41 6.46
C MET A 1 -22.95 -17.71 6.33
N PRO A 2 -22.50 -18.46 5.31
CA PRO A 2 -21.12 -18.93 5.24
C PRO A 2 -20.19 -17.77 4.85
N LEU A 3 -19.12 -17.58 5.63
CA LEU A 3 -18.04 -16.62 5.38
C LEU A 3 -16.82 -17.37 4.86
N THR A 4 -16.62 -17.44 3.55
CA THR A 4 -15.28 -17.71 2.96
C THR A 4 -15.26 -17.43 1.45
N PRO A 5 -14.35 -16.56 0.99
CA PRO A 5 -13.75 -16.72 -0.32
C PRO A 5 -12.37 -17.38 -0.16
N ASN A 6 -12.29 -18.63 -0.63
CA ASN A 6 -11.05 -19.39 -0.77
C ASN A 6 -10.27 -18.84 -1.97
N ARG A 7 -9.16 -18.13 -1.73
CA ARG A 7 -8.23 -17.70 -2.81
C ARG A 7 -7.02 -18.63 -2.82
N HIS A 8 -7.17 -19.79 -3.44
CA HIS A 8 -6.04 -20.56 -3.94
C HIS A 8 -5.76 -20.13 -5.38
N ALA A 9 -4.86 -19.17 -5.58
CA ALA A 9 -4.22 -18.99 -6.88
C ALA A 9 -3.08 -20.01 -6.96
N PRO A 10 -3.06 -20.94 -7.93
CA PRO A 10 -1.94 -21.86 -8.11
C PRO A 10 -0.74 -21.06 -8.65
N GLY A 11 0.11 -20.59 -7.75
CA GLY A 11 1.42 -20.04 -8.10
C GLY A 11 2.39 -21.15 -8.51
N PRO A 12 3.42 -20.84 -9.32
CA PRO A 12 4.40 -21.82 -9.77
C PRO A 12 5.10 -22.50 -8.59
N ARG A 13 5.29 -23.82 -8.68
CA ARG A 13 5.77 -24.66 -7.59
C ARG A 13 7.19 -24.25 -7.16
N ARG A 14 7.36 -23.99 -5.86
CA ARG A 14 8.59 -23.55 -5.19
C ARG A 14 9.86 -24.39 -5.47
N ARG A 15 9.70 -25.59 -6.04
CA ARG A 15 10.81 -26.52 -6.32
C ARG A 15 11.53 -26.26 -7.64
N THR A 16 10.91 -25.58 -8.61
CA THR A 16 11.55 -25.28 -9.90
C THR A 16 12.36 -23.97 -9.90
N LEU A 17 12.32 -23.17 -8.82
CA LEU A 17 13.11 -21.94 -8.71
C LEU A 17 14.48 -22.13 -8.03
N LEU A 18 14.75 -23.29 -7.40
CA LEU A 18 16.03 -23.53 -6.73
C LEU A 18 17.05 -24.30 -7.60
N ALA A 19 16.65 -24.79 -8.78
CA ALA A 19 17.53 -25.51 -9.70
C ALA A 19 18.20 -24.62 -10.76
N GLY A 20 18.10 -23.29 -10.64
CA GLY A 20 18.76 -22.32 -11.52
C GLY A 20 19.84 -21.49 -10.83
N ALA A 21 20.25 -21.84 -9.61
CA ALA A 21 21.11 -21.02 -8.75
C ALA A 21 22.59 -21.46 -8.69
N LEU A 22 23.03 -22.36 -9.58
CA LEU A 22 24.43 -22.79 -9.65
C LEU A 22 25.12 -22.45 -10.99
N GLY A 23 24.49 -21.62 -11.84
CA GLY A 23 24.96 -21.37 -13.20
C GLY A 23 25.49 -19.97 -13.54
N THR A 24 25.43 -18.97 -12.65
CA THR A 24 25.91 -17.61 -12.96
C THR A 24 26.54 -16.93 -11.75
N ALA A 25 27.63 -17.52 -11.25
CA ALA A 25 28.62 -16.78 -10.48
C ALA A 25 29.43 -15.89 -11.46
N GLY A 26 28.87 -14.73 -11.78
CA GLY A 26 29.48 -13.78 -12.71
C GLY A 26 28.61 -12.55 -12.88
N LEU A 27 28.84 -11.54 -12.04
CA LEU A 27 28.43 -10.14 -12.25
C LEU A 27 26.96 -9.88 -12.62
N GLY A 28 26.03 -10.09 -11.67
CA GLY A 28 24.63 -9.66 -11.84
C GLY A 28 23.79 -9.58 -10.56
N GLY A 29 24.42 -9.70 -9.39
CA GLY A 29 23.76 -9.78 -8.08
C GLY A 29 23.28 -8.44 -7.49
N LEU A 30 23.09 -7.41 -8.32
CA LEU A 30 22.50 -6.12 -7.91
C LEU A 30 21.19 -5.78 -8.64
N GLY A 31 20.66 -6.68 -9.49
CA GLY A 31 19.48 -6.37 -10.31
C GLY A 31 18.16 -6.24 -9.53
N LEU A 32 18.08 -6.75 -8.31
CA LEU A 32 16.86 -6.63 -7.49
C LEU A 32 16.80 -5.34 -6.67
N THR A 33 17.88 -4.55 -6.61
CA THR A 33 17.85 -3.20 -6.02
C THR A 33 17.57 -2.11 -7.06
N ALA A 34 17.78 -2.38 -8.35
CA ALA A 34 17.35 -1.48 -9.44
C ALA A 34 15.82 -1.31 -9.52
N GLY A 35 15.06 -2.19 -8.86
CA GLY A 35 13.60 -2.07 -8.72
C GLY A 35 13.14 -0.96 -7.75
N CYS A 36 14.03 -0.35 -6.97
CA CYS A 36 13.66 0.71 -6.02
C CYS A 36 13.72 2.12 -6.61
N THR A 37 14.43 2.36 -7.72
CA THR A 37 14.22 3.47 -8.67
C THR A 37 15.34 3.41 -9.71
N SER A 38 15.01 3.09 -10.95
CA SER A 38 15.93 3.24 -12.07
C SER A 38 15.11 3.45 -13.33
N GLY A 39 15.31 4.58 -14.02
CA GLY A 39 14.60 4.91 -15.25
C GLY A 39 14.60 6.40 -15.55
N ASP A 40 15.66 6.84 -16.23
CA ASP A 40 15.93 8.16 -16.76
C ASP A 40 14.77 8.83 -17.53
N GLY A 41 14.53 10.11 -17.24
CA GLY A 41 13.76 11.05 -18.07
C GLY A 41 12.61 11.77 -17.36
N ASP A 42 12.46 13.07 -17.60
CA ASP A 42 11.40 13.95 -17.05
C ASP A 42 9.98 13.39 -17.25
N SER A 43 9.73 12.73 -18.39
CA SER A 43 8.46 12.06 -18.67
C SER A 43 8.19 10.82 -17.80
N ALA A 44 9.24 10.08 -17.41
CA ALA A 44 9.12 8.93 -16.52
C ALA A 44 8.81 9.39 -15.08
N ASP A 45 9.37 10.52 -14.66
CA ASP A 45 9.10 11.14 -13.36
C ASP A 45 7.66 11.64 -13.22
N GLU A 46 7.11 12.31 -14.23
CA GLU A 46 5.71 12.76 -14.18
C GLU A 46 4.71 11.59 -14.17
N ALA A 47 4.96 10.55 -14.97
CA ALA A 47 4.17 9.33 -14.94
C ALA A 47 4.22 8.65 -13.56
N ARG A 48 5.40 8.63 -12.93
CA ARG A 48 5.60 8.09 -11.58
C ARG A 48 4.86 8.92 -10.53
N LYS A 49 4.99 10.24 -10.54
CA LYS A 49 4.25 11.16 -9.63
C LYS A 49 2.74 10.98 -9.78
N ALA A 50 2.24 10.87 -11.00
CA ALA A 50 0.83 10.59 -11.27
C ALA A 50 0.38 9.22 -10.74
N ALA A 51 1.21 8.18 -10.86
CA ALA A 51 0.92 6.87 -10.27
C ALA A 51 0.87 6.93 -8.74
N VAL A 52 1.84 7.59 -8.08
CA VAL A 52 1.86 7.78 -6.62
C VAL A 52 0.61 8.53 -6.15
N ARG A 53 0.22 9.60 -6.84
CA ARG A 53 -0.96 10.41 -6.50
C ARG A 53 -2.25 9.60 -6.62
N ARG A 54 -2.39 8.78 -7.68
CA ARG A 54 -3.53 7.84 -7.83
C ARG A 54 -3.58 6.82 -6.70
N THR A 55 -2.43 6.24 -6.32
CA THR A 55 -2.36 5.27 -5.22
C THR A 55 -2.74 5.91 -3.88
N ARG A 56 -2.24 7.12 -3.58
CA ARG A 56 -2.62 7.88 -2.37
C ARG A 56 -4.12 8.18 -2.32
N LEU A 57 -4.70 8.65 -3.42
CA LEU A 57 -6.14 8.91 -3.51
C LEU A 57 -6.98 7.65 -3.29
N ARG A 58 -6.54 6.50 -3.82
CA ARG A 58 -7.19 5.22 -3.59
C ARG A 58 -7.13 4.82 -2.11
N ALA A 59 -5.95 4.92 -1.50
CA ALA A 59 -5.77 4.60 -0.08
C ALA A 59 -6.63 5.52 0.82
N ALA A 60 -6.78 6.80 0.47
CA ALA A 60 -7.66 7.72 1.20
C ALA A 60 -9.13 7.26 1.15
N ARG A 61 -9.63 6.89 -0.03
CA ARG A 61 -11.00 6.35 -0.20
C ARG A 61 -11.20 5.04 0.56
N GLU A 62 -10.21 4.16 0.55
CA GLU A 62 -10.27 2.89 1.30
C GLU A 62 -10.30 3.14 2.82
N SER A 63 -9.58 4.15 3.30
CA SER A 63 -9.60 4.58 4.70
C SER A 63 -10.96 5.15 5.11
N GLU A 64 -11.58 5.97 4.25
CA GLU A 64 -12.94 6.49 4.46
C GLU A 64 -13.99 5.37 4.49
N ALA A 65 -13.89 4.39 3.58
CA ALA A 65 -14.76 3.23 3.58
C ALA A 65 -14.61 2.39 4.86
N LEU A 66 -13.40 2.29 5.42
CA LEU A 66 -13.17 1.64 6.70
C LEU A 66 -13.80 2.42 7.86
N LEU A 67 -13.67 3.75 7.86
CA LEU A 67 -14.30 4.61 8.87
C LEU A 67 -15.83 4.42 8.87
N ALA A 68 -16.46 4.42 7.70
CA ALA A 68 -17.90 4.17 7.57
C ALA A 68 -18.34 2.80 8.14
N ARG A 69 -17.50 1.75 8.02
CA ARG A 69 -17.78 0.45 8.65
C ARG A 69 -17.71 0.53 10.17
N TYR A 70 -16.76 1.25 10.73
CA TYR A 70 -16.71 1.46 12.18
C TYR A 70 -17.91 2.27 12.68
N ASP A 71 -18.33 3.28 11.93
CA ASP A 71 -19.52 4.07 12.25
C ASP A 71 -20.78 3.20 12.25
N GLY A 72 -20.94 2.34 11.23
CA GLY A 72 -22.01 1.34 11.18
C GLY A 72 -21.99 0.36 12.35
N THR A 73 -20.80 -0.13 12.75
CA THR A 73 -20.65 -1.00 13.92
C THR A 73 -21.06 -0.28 15.21
N VAL A 74 -20.70 1.00 15.38
CA VAL A 74 -21.12 1.79 16.54
C VAL A 74 -22.63 1.99 16.57
N ALA A 75 -23.24 2.24 15.40
CA ALA A 75 -24.69 2.39 15.28
C ALA A 75 -25.43 1.09 15.66
N ALA A 76 -24.92 -0.08 15.26
CA ALA A 76 -25.50 -1.38 15.61
C ALA A 76 -25.18 -1.83 17.05
N HIS A 77 -24.02 -1.42 17.58
CA HIS A 77 -23.48 -1.88 18.86
C HIS A 77 -22.88 -0.73 19.68
N ALA A 78 -23.76 0.06 20.30
CA ALA A 78 -23.36 1.25 21.07
C ALA A 78 -22.33 0.95 22.18
N ALA A 79 -22.36 -0.23 22.79
CA ALA A 79 -21.41 -0.66 23.83
C ALA A 79 -19.94 -0.69 23.35
N LEU A 80 -19.68 -0.75 22.03
CA LEU A 80 -18.33 -0.75 21.46
C LEU A 80 -17.79 0.66 21.16
N ALA A 81 -18.61 1.71 21.26
CA ALA A 81 -18.24 3.07 20.87
C ALA A 81 -16.95 3.55 21.53
N GLY A 82 -16.81 3.35 22.85
CA GLY A 82 -15.61 3.75 23.60
C GLY A 82 -14.34 3.03 23.14
N LYS A 83 -14.44 1.73 22.82
CA LYS A 83 -13.32 0.91 22.36
C LYS A 83 -12.91 1.25 20.93
N LEU A 84 -13.87 1.61 20.08
CA LEU A 84 -13.63 1.93 18.66
C LEU A 84 -13.18 3.38 18.44
N ARG A 85 -13.47 4.30 19.36
CA ARG A 85 -13.08 5.72 19.23
C ARG A 85 -11.61 5.93 18.83
N PRO A 86 -10.59 5.39 19.52
CA PRO A 86 -9.19 5.62 19.13
C PRO A 86 -8.85 5.08 17.73
N LEU A 87 -9.50 3.98 17.30
CA LEU A 87 -9.30 3.43 15.96
C LEU A 87 -9.93 4.33 14.89
N ARG A 88 -11.14 4.83 15.14
CA ARG A 88 -11.83 5.79 14.25
C ARG A 88 -11.00 7.07 14.09
N ASP A 89 -10.47 7.61 15.20
CA ASP A 89 -9.64 8.81 15.18
C ASP A 89 -8.33 8.60 14.39
N ALA A 90 -7.69 7.43 14.54
CA ALA A 90 -6.49 7.10 13.77
C ALA A 90 -6.78 6.99 12.27
N VAL A 91 -7.87 6.33 11.89
CA VAL A 91 -8.26 6.15 10.48
C VAL A 91 -8.66 7.48 9.84
N ALA A 92 -9.37 8.34 10.57
CA ALA A 92 -9.72 9.68 10.11
C ALA A 92 -8.48 10.52 9.80
N ARG A 93 -7.47 10.51 10.71
CA ARG A 93 -6.19 11.17 10.48
C ARG A 93 -5.45 10.58 9.27
N HIS A 94 -5.47 9.26 9.09
CA HIS A 94 -4.81 8.62 7.95
C HIS A 94 -5.46 9.03 6.62
N ALA A 95 -6.79 9.05 6.55
CA ALA A 95 -7.52 9.53 5.38
C ALA A 95 -7.18 10.99 5.05
N GLN A 96 -7.08 11.85 6.07
CA GLN A 96 -6.70 13.26 5.91
C GLN A 96 -5.28 13.41 5.35
N LEU A 97 -4.30 12.68 5.90
CA LEU A 97 -2.91 12.72 5.45
C LEU A 97 -2.73 12.20 4.03
N LEU A 98 -3.47 11.16 3.66
CA LEU A 98 -3.43 10.61 2.30
C LEU A 98 -4.07 11.54 1.26
N ARG A 99 -5.05 12.34 1.68
CA ARG A 99 -5.74 13.33 0.85
C ARG A 99 -4.96 14.63 0.74
N SER A 100 -4.23 15.03 1.80
CA SER A 100 -3.36 16.19 1.75
C SER A 100 -2.23 15.94 0.76
N THR A 101 -2.33 16.59 -0.40
CA THR A 101 -1.26 16.67 -1.36
C THR A 101 -0.45 17.92 -1.02
N SER A 102 0.23 17.94 0.12
CA SER A 102 1.35 18.88 0.23
C SER A 102 2.42 18.30 -0.69
N PRO A 103 2.78 18.98 -1.80
CA PRO A 103 4.06 18.68 -2.42
C PRO A 103 5.10 18.88 -1.31
N ASP A 104 5.96 17.89 -1.10
CA ASP A 104 7.20 18.14 -0.37
C ASP A 104 7.85 19.34 -1.04
N THR A 105 7.73 20.52 -0.44
CA THR A 105 8.73 21.56 -0.57
C THR A 105 10.03 20.88 -0.21
N GLY A 106 10.97 20.86 -1.15
CA GLY A 106 12.19 20.06 -1.11
C GLY A 106 12.83 19.99 0.28
N THR A 107 13.24 18.76 0.61
CA THR A 107 14.21 18.36 1.63
C THR A 107 14.56 19.40 2.70
N PRO A 108 14.23 19.18 4.00
CA PRO A 108 15.10 19.68 5.06
C PRO A 108 16.41 18.87 5.00
N SER A 109 17.47 19.47 4.43
CA SER A 109 18.84 18.96 4.59
C SER A 109 19.30 19.12 6.04
N PRO A 110 20.04 18.14 6.61
CA PRO A 110 20.90 18.38 7.77
C PRO A 110 22.14 19.22 7.39
#